data_AF-A0A2V2SWS2-F1
#
_entry.id   AF-A0A2V2SWS2-F1
#
_cell.length_a   1.000
_cell.length_b   1.000
_cell.length_c   1.000
_cell.angle_alpha   90.00
_cell.angle_beta   90.00
_cell.angle_gamma   90.00
#
_symmetry.space_group_name_H-M   'P 1'
#
loop_
_entity.id
_entity.type
_entity.pdbx_description
1 polymer ?
#
loop_
_entity_poly.entity_id
_entity_poly.type
_entity_poly.pdbx_seq_one_letter_code
_entity_poly.pdbx_strand_id
1 'polypeptide(L)'
;MEPQHEQNSVSSEADLPISPAVIGWGLAAVVFSILGMVFNNSPLVLGAGFFMKFLAVIVGSVLGLIGALLGDAIRKFAHPDAVYTNGGILNLIWIKVFWLMGPQVIGLLAGVSIGCAIVLR
;
A
#
# COMPACT_ATOMS: atom_id res chain seq x y z
N MET A 1 38.37 -25.09 -35.68
CA MET A 1 38.33 -23.67 -36.08
C MET A 1 37.05 -23.10 -35.49
N GLU A 2 37.15 -22.36 -34.39
CA GLU A 2 36.09 -21.41 -34.02
C GLU A 2 36.11 -20.25 -35.03
N PRO A 3 34.99 -19.51 -35.12
CA PRO A 3 35.01 -18.23 -34.44
C PRO A 3 33.77 -17.98 -33.56
N GLN A 4 34.05 -17.19 -32.53
CA GLN A 4 33.17 -16.64 -31.51
C GLN A 4 32.21 -15.60 -32.10
N HIS A 5 30.99 -15.51 -31.56
CA HIS A 5 30.34 -14.22 -31.40
C HIS A 5 29.69 -14.15 -30.03
N GLU A 6 30.35 -13.38 -29.16
CA GLU A 6 29.77 -12.69 -28.03
C GLU A 6 28.38 -12.14 -28.37
N GLN A 7 27.38 -12.47 -27.55
CA GLN A 7 26.31 -11.54 -27.28
C GLN A 7 26.32 -11.22 -25.78
N ASN A 8 27.23 -10.29 -25.50
CA ASN A 8 27.11 -9.20 -24.54
C ASN A 8 25.75 -9.12 -23.81
N SER A 9 25.82 -9.30 -22.49
CA SER A 9 25.29 -8.35 -21.51
C SER A 9 24.04 -7.56 -21.92
N VAL A 10 22.87 -8.21 -21.91
CA VAL A 10 21.66 -7.47 -21.54
C VAL A 10 21.58 -7.59 -20.03
N SER A 11 22.13 -6.58 -19.35
CA SER A 11 21.75 -6.25 -17.99
C SER A 11 20.24 -6.40 -17.87
N SER A 12 19.78 -7.37 -17.08
CA SER A 12 18.42 -7.35 -16.57
C SER A 12 18.31 -6.05 -15.77
N GLU A 13 17.90 -4.97 -16.44
CA GLU A 13 17.24 -3.88 -15.74
C GLU A 13 16.15 -4.59 -14.95
N ALA A 14 16.29 -4.59 -13.63
CA ALA A 14 15.20 -5.00 -12.76
C ALA A 14 14.09 -4.00 -13.05
N ASP A 15 13.24 -4.33 -14.03
CA ASP A 15 11.99 -3.64 -14.31
C ASP A 15 11.21 -3.69 -13.01
N LEU A 16 11.42 -2.67 -12.16
CA LEU A 16 10.61 -2.49 -10.98
C LEU A 16 9.18 -2.38 -11.53
N PRO A 17 8.24 -3.24 -11.11
CA PRO A 17 6.87 -3.17 -11.60
C PRO A 17 6.16 -1.97 -10.95
N ILE A 18 6.63 -0.76 -11.26
CA ILE A 18 6.03 0.50 -10.83
C ILE A 18 4.80 0.72 -11.70
N SER A 19 3.73 0.00 -11.36
CA SER A 19 2.42 0.26 -11.94
C SER A 19 1.86 1.59 -11.40
N PRO A 20 1.00 2.29 -12.16
CA PRO A 20 0.30 3.47 -11.66
C PRO A 20 -0.43 3.24 -10.33
N ALA A 21 -0.89 2.01 -10.07
CA ALA A 21 -1.50 1.64 -8.81
C ALA A 21 -0.50 1.70 -7.63
N VAL A 22 0.73 1.21 -7.81
CA VAL A 22 1.79 1.27 -6.79
C VAL A 22 2.12 2.72 -6.43
N ILE A 23 2.22 3.59 -7.44
CA ILE A 23 2.44 5.03 -7.24
C ILE A 23 1.26 5.65 -6.46
N GLY A 24 0.03 5.36 -6.88
CA GLY A 24 -1.17 5.87 -6.23
C GLY A 24 -1.28 5.45 -4.75
N TRP A 25 -1.02 4.18 -4.46
CA TRP A 25 -1.00 3.68 -3.08
C TRP A 25 0.18 4.22 -2.27
N GLY A 26 1.34 4.44 -2.89
CA GLY A 26 2.50 5.07 -2.24
C GLY A 26 2.20 6.50 -1.82
N LEU A 27 1.59 7.29 -2.70
CA LEU A 27 1.14 8.64 -2.37
C LEU A 27 0.07 8.63 -1.26
N ALA A 28 -0.91 7.72 -1.36
CA ALA A 28 -1.93 7.57 -0.33
C ALA A 28 -1.31 7.20 1.03
N ALA A 29 -0.30 6.33 1.07
CA ALA A 29 0.40 5.96 2.29
C ALA A 29 1.10 7.16 2.94
N VAL A 30 1.80 7.98 2.15
CA VAL A 30 2.41 9.22 2.64
C VAL A 30 1.37 10.17 3.23
N VAL A 31 0.27 10.41 2.52
CA VAL A 31 -0.81 11.27 3.00
C VAL A 31 -1.40 10.74 4.30
N PHE A 32 -1.76 9.45 4.36
CA PHE A 32 -2.35 8.86 5.56
C PHE A 32 -1.39 8.83 6.74
N SER A 33 -0.10 8.60 6.51
CA SER A 33 0.93 8.70 7.56
C SER A 33 1.04 10.11 8.11
N ILE A 34 1.02 11.15 7.25
CA ILE A 34 1.04 12.54 7.70
C ILE A 34 -0.22 12.87 8.50
N LEU A 35 -1.41 12.53 7.98
CA LEU A 35 -2.67 12.74 8.69
C LEU A 35 -2.69 12.02 10.04
N GLY A 36 -2.14 10.81 10.09
CA GLY A 36 -1.99 10.02 11.31
C GLY A 36 -1.04 10.65 12.33
N MET A 37 -0.12 11.52 11.94
CA MET A 37 0.72 12.29 12.87
C MET A 37 0.10 13.63 13.27
N VAL A 38 -0.65 14.25 12.37
CA VAL A 38 -1.26 15.58 12.58
C VAL A 38 -2.49 15.49 13.48
N PHE A 39 -3.36 14.51 13.26
CA PHE A 39 -4.64 14.40 13.97
C PHE A 39 -4.61 13.45 15.18
N ASN A 40 -3.44 12.89 15.50
CA ASN A 40 -3.30 11.94 16.59
C ASN A 40 -2.91 12.65 17.90
N ASN A 41 -3.87 12.67 18.82
CA ASN A 41 -3.75 13.30 20.14
C ASN A 41 -3.22 12.33 21.21
N SER A 42 -2.69 11.16 20.83
CA SER A 42 -2.06 10.25 21.79
C SER A 42 -0.84 10.92 22.43
N PRO A 43 -0.63 10.78 23.76
CA PRO A 43 0.55 11.30 24.44
C PRO A 43 1.88 10.86 23.79
N LEU A 44 1.92 9.67 23.19
CA LEU A 44 3.09 9.15 22.46
C LEU A 44 3.44 10.00 21.24
N VAL A 45 2.43 10.47 20.50
CA VAL A 45 2.63 11.31 19.31
C VAL A 45 2.88 12.76 19.71
N LEU A 46 2.19 13.25 20.74
CA LEU A 46 2.36 14.63 21.23
C LEU A 46 3.74 14.85 21.87
N GLY A 47 4.26 13.85 22.59
CA GLY A 47 5.59 13.89 23.21
C GLY A 47 6.74 13.66 22.23
N ALA A 48 6.46 13.19 21.01
CA ALA A 48 7.49 12.93 20.01
C ALA A 48 8.02 14.23 19.37
N GLY A 49 9.35 14.37 19.33
CA GLY A 49 10.01 15.44 18.59
C GLY A 49 9.82 15.33 17.07
N PHE A 50 10.12 16.41 16.34
CA PHE A 50 9.97 16.47 14.88
C PHE A 50 10.67 15.30 14.16
N PHE A 51 11.90 14.96 14.58
CA PHE A 51 12.67 13.88 13.98
C PHE A 51 11.97 12.52 14.10
N MET A 52 11.39 12.21 15.27
CA MET A 52 10.65 10.97 15.49
C MET A 52 9.37 10.92 14.66
N LYS A 53 8.65 12.05 14.54
CA LYS A 53 7.47 12.15 13.67
C LYS A 53 7.83 11.96 12.20
N PHE A 54 8.95 12.53 11.75
CA PHE A 54 9.45 12.36 10.39
C PHE A 54 9.78 10.89 10.09
N LEU A 55 10.50 10.21 10.99
CA LEU A 55 10.77 8.78 10.84
C LEU A 55 9.48 7.95 10.90
N ALA A 56 8.52 8.30 11.76
CA ALA A 56 7.24 7.63 11.84
C ALA A 56 6.45 7.76 10.52
N VAL A 57 6.51 8.92 9.86
CA VAL A 57 5.92 9.09 8.53
C VAL A 57 6.61 8.21 7.50
N ILE A 58 7.94 8.16 7.47
CA ILE A 58 8.68 7.30 6.51
C ILE A 58 8.31 5.84 6.71
N VAL A 59 8.45 5.32 7.93
CA VAL A 59 8.18 3.90 8.24
C VAL A 59 6.70 3.58 8.04
N GLY A 60 5.80 4.45 8.51
CA GLY A 60 4.37 4.34 8.29
C GLY A 60 4.01 4.30 6.81
N SER A 61 4.66 5.12 5.97
CA SER A 61 4.39 5.15 4.53
C SER A 61 4.86 3.87 3.84
N VAL A 62 6.04 3.36 4.20
CA VAL A 62 6.57 2.10 3.65
C VAL A 62 5.68 0.93 4.04
N LEU A 63 5.34 0.79 5.32
CA LEU A 63 4.47 -0.30 5.80
C LEU A 63 3.03 -0.13 5.28
N GLY A 64 2.55 1.10 5.14
CA GLY A 64 1.26 1.40 4.52
C GLY A 64 1.20 0.96 3.05
N LEU A 65 2.25 1.25 2.28
CA LEU A 65 2.36 0.76 0.91
C LEU A 65 2.39 -0.76 0.86
N ILE A 66 3.22 -1.42 1.68
CA ILE A 66 3.27 -2.89 1.77
C ILE A 66 1.88 -3.46 2.11
N GLY A 67 1.18 -2.86 3.07
CA GLY A 67 -0.17 -3.26 3.45
C GLY A 67 -1.17 -3.11 2.30
N ALA A 68 -1.13 -2.00 1.55
CA ALA A 68 -1.98 -1.80 0.38
C ALA A 68 -1.71 -2.83 -0.73
N LEU A 69 -0.43 -3.15 -0.99
CA LEU A 69 -0.04 -4.19 -1.95
C LEU A 69 -0.48 -5.58 -1.50
N LEU A 70 -0.40 -5.89 -0.21
CA LEU A 70 -0.93 -7.13 0.34
C LEU A 70 -2.46 -7.21 0.22
N GLY A 71 -3.15 -6.10 0.47
CA GLY A 71 -4.58 -5.98 0.20
C GLY A 71 -4.91 -6.22 -1.28
N ASP A 72 -4.06 -5.76 -2.19
CA ASP A 72 -4.23 -6.02 -3.63
C ASP A 72 -4.00 -7.49 -4.00
N ALA A 73 -3.04 -8.14 -3.37
CA ALA A 73 -2.86 -9.59 -3.50
C ALA A 73 -4.08 -10.35 -2.99
N ILE A 74 -4.65 -9.95 -1.84
CA ILE A 74 -5.88 -10.54 -1.29
C ILE A 74 -7.06 -10.33 -2.24
N ARG A 75 -7.21 -9.13 -2.80
CA ARG A 75 -8.23 -8.87 -3.83
C ARG A 75 -8.08 -9.82 -5.00
N LYS A 76 -6.89 -9.93 -5.59
CA LYS A 76 -6.63 -10.80 -6.75
C LYS A 76 -6.88 -12.28 -6.44
N PHE A 77 -6.63 -12.68 -5.20
CA PHE A 77 -6.83 -14.07 -4.75
C PHE A 77 -8.30 -14.40 -4.46
N ALA A 78 -9.03 -13.49 -3.82
CA ALA A 78 -10.36 -13.78 -3.27
C ALA A 78 -11.51 -13.16 -4.09
N HIS A 79 -11.24 -12.28 -5.04
CA HIS A 79 -12.28 -11.65 -5.85
C HIS A 79 -12.98 -12.70 -6.73
N PRO A 80 -14.29 -12.89 -6.57
CA PRO A 80 -15.04 -13.85 -7.37
C PRO A 80 -15.22 -13.39 -8.83
N ASP A 81 -15.16 -14.33 -9.78
CA ASP A 81 -15.33 -14.04 -11.22
C ASP A 81 -16.76 -13.61 -11.58
N ALA A 82 -17.77 -14.09 -10.85
CA ALA A 82 -19.17 -13.71 -11.02
C ALA A 82 -19.82 -13.48 -9.65
N VAL A 83 -20.52 -12.36 -9.51
CA VAL A 83 -21.30 -12.04 -8.31
C VAL A 83 -22.77 -11.89 -8.67
N TYR A 84 -23.59 -12.81 -8.17
CA TYR A 84 -25.04 -12.76 -8.31
C TYR A 84 -25.65 -12.14 -7.06
N THR A 85 -26.28 -10.98 -7.19
CA THR A 85 -26.93 -10.27 -6.08
C THR A 85 -28.44 -10.38 -6.19
N ASN A 86 -29.13 -10.74 -5.10
CA ASN A 86 -30.59 -10.70 -5.02
C ASN A 86 -31.13 -9.30 -4.62
N GLY A 87 -30.24 -8.32 -4.40
CA GLY A 87 -30.57 -7.00 -3.83
C GLY A 87 -30.35 -5.83 -4.78
N GLY A 88 -31.02 -5.80 -5.92
CA GLY A 88 -31.02 -4.64 -6.84
C GLY A 88 -29.63 -4.15 -7.30
N ILE A 89 -29.60 -2.99 -7.97
CA ILE A 89 -28.39 -2.42 -8.58
C ILE A 89 -27.40 -1.85 -7.54
N LEU A 90 -27.90 -1.34 -6.41
CA LEU A 90 -27.05 -0.71 -5.39
C LEU A 90 -26.14 -1.72 -4.67
N ASN A 91 -26.62 -2.95 -4.44
CA ASN A 91 -25.80 -3.99 -3.82
C ASN A 91 -24.64 -4.42 -4.75
N LEU A 92 -24.91 -4.49 -6.06
CA LEU A 92 -23.89 -4.79 -7.05
C LEU A 92 -22.82 -3.69 -7.13
N ILE A 93 -23.22 -2.42 -7.05
CA ILE A 93 -22.29 -1.27 -7.01
C ILE A 93 -21.42 -1.35 -5.74
N TRP A 94 -22.01 -1.58 -4.57
CA TRP A 94 -21.28 -1.69 -3.31
C TRP A 94 -20.25 -2.81 -3.31
N ILE A 95 -20.60 -3.98 -3.82
CA ILE A 95 -19.69 -5.11 -3.99
C ILE A 95 -18.53 -4.77 -4.92
N LYS A 96 -18.82 -4.10 -6.05
CA LYS A 96 -17.76 -3.64 -6.97
C LYS A 96 -16.82 -2.66 -6.28
N VAL A 97 -17.34 -1.69 -5.52
CA VAL A 97 -16.51 -0.71 -4.80
C VAL A 97 -15.70 -1.38 -3.70
N PHE A 98 -16.31 -2.26 -2.90
CA PHE A 98 -15.61 -3.02 -1.86
C PHE A 98 -14.43 -3.80 -2.44
N TRP A 99 -14.65 -4.52 -3.53
CA TRP A 99 -13.56 -5.25 -4.14
C TRP A 99 -12.59 -4.37 -4.89
N LEU A 100 -12.98 -3.19 -5.37
CA LEU A 100 -12.07 -2.26 -6.04
C LEU A 100 -10.99 -1.74 -5.08
N MET A 101 -11.35 -1.40 -3.84
CA MET A 101 -10.46 -0.68 -2.91
C MET A 101 -10.46 -1.15 -1.45
N GLY A 102 -11.40 -2.00 -1.03
CA GLY A 102 -11.61 -2.38 0.36
C GLY A 102 -10.40 -3.05 1.01
N PRO A 103 -9.94 -4.21 0.51
CA PRO A 103 -8.76 -4.89 1.05
C PRO A 103 -7.50 -4.01 1.07
N GLN A 104 -7.29 -3.21 0.02
CA GLN A 104 -6.15 -2.30 -0.09
C GLN A 104 -6.20 -1.18 0.96
N VAL A 105 -7.36 -0.55 1.15
CA VAL A 105 -7.55 0.51 2.16
C VAL A 105 -7.35 -0.05 3.57
N ILE A 106 -7.87 -1.24 3.86
CA ILE A 106 -7.67 -1.89 5.17
C ILE A 106 -6.18 -2.15 5.40
N GLY A 107 -5.50 -2.73 4.41
CA GLY A 107 -4.05 -2.97 4.48
C GLY A 107 -3.24 -1.69 4.66
N LEU A 108 -3.59 -0.63 3.94
CA LEU A 108 -2.98 0.69 4.05
C LEU A 108 -3.09 1.25 5.48
N LEU A 109 -4.30 1.30 6.02
CA LEU A 109 -4.57 1.87 7.35
C LEU A 109 -3.88 1.06 8.45
N ALA A 110 -3.93 -0.27 8.35
CA ALA A 110 -3.23 -1.16 9.28
C ALA A 110 -1.71 -0.96 9.20
N GLY A 111 -1.14 -0.96 8.00
CA GLY A 111 0.29 -0.76 7.77
C GLY A 111 0.80 0.59 8.27
N VAL A 112 0.09 1.68 7.97
CA VAL A 112 0.41 3.03 8.47
C VAL A 112 0.37 3.06 10.00
N SER A 113 -0.70 2.54 10.60
CA SER A 113 -0.88 2.57 12.05
C SER A 113 0.22 1.78 12.77
N ILE A 114 0.53 0.58 12.29
CA ILE A 114 1.58 -0.27 12.83
C ILE A 114 2.95 0.38 12.63
N GLY A 115 3.25 0.89 11.43
CA GLY A 115 4.55 1.50 11.12
C GLY A 115 4.83 2.75 11.94
N CYS A 116 3.83 3.62 12.11
CA CYS A 116 3.92 4.77 12.99
C CYS A 116 4.11 4.34 14.47
N ALA A 117 3.35 3.34 14.93
CA ALA A 117 3.43 2.86 16.31
C ALA A 117 4.78 2.22 16.65
N ILE A 118 5.43 1.54 15.70
CA ILE A 118 6.76 0.93 15.91
C ILE A 118 7.82 2.01 16.18
N VAL A 119 7.73 3.16 15.50
CA VAL A 119 8.69 4.25 15.67
C VAL A 119 8.45 5.05 16.95
N LEU A 120 7.18 5.26 17.32
CA LEU A 120 6.78 6.09 18.45
C LEU A 120 6.64 5.32 19.77
N ARG A 121 7.11 4.07 19.81
CA ARG A 121 7.05 3.19 20.98
C ARG A 121 7.96 3.66 22.11
#